data_AF-A0A914EII3-F1
#
_entry.id   AF-A0A914EII3-F1
#
_cell.length_a   1.000
_cell.length_b   1.000
_cell.length_c   1.000
_cell.angle_alpha   90.00
_cell.angle_beta   90.00
_cell.angle_gamma   90.00
#
_symmetry.space_group_name_H-M   'P 1'
#
loop_
_entity.id
_entity.type
_entity.pdbx_description
1 polymer ?
#
loop_
_entity_poly.entity_id
_entity_poly.type
_entity_poly.pdbx_seq_one_letter_code
_entity_poly.pdbx_strand_id
1 'polypeptide(L)'
;MEECLNSIRDIHDAILKSPSVNPNLSNDLNSKLESFKAQSYAINNVLKAMNSNISPDFEANQTNFRIKQSQMMNISRKFQNLMIEFNHEQLRYREKSQQRIRSYL
;
A
#
# COMPACT_ATOMS: atom_id res chain seq x y z
N MET A 1 -4.06 4.77 4.80
CA MET A 1 -3.09 3.98 4.02
C MET A 1 -2.16 4.87 3.20
N GLU A 2 -2.67 5.90 2.50
CA GLU A 2 -1.82 6.92 1.83
C GLU A 2 -0.87 7.62 2.82
N GLU A 3 -1.35 8.00 4.00
CA GLU A 3 -0.51 8.55 5.07
C GLU A 3 0.59 7.58 5.53
N CYS A 4 0.30 6.28 5.56
CA CYS A 4 1.27 5.25 5.93
C CYS A 4 2.36 5.13 4.85
N LEU A 5 1.96 5.16 3.57
CA LEU A 5 2.88 5.22 2.43
C LEU A 5 3.76 6.48 2.46
N ASN A 6 3.20 7.65 2.76
CA ASN A 6 3.97 8.89 2.90
C ASN A 6 4.95 8.82 4.07
N SER A 7 4.53 8.31 5.22
CA SER A 7 5.42 8.10 6.36
C SER A 7 6.58 7.14 6.01
N ILE A 8 6.34 6.10 5.22
CA ILE A 8 7.39 5.19 4.73
C ILE A 8 8.36 5.95 3.80
N ARG A 9 7.86 6.80 2.90
CA ARG A 9 8.69 7.67 2.04
C ARG A 9 9.60 8.59 2.87
N ASP A 10 9.05 9.20 3.92
CA ASP A 10 9.81 10.09 4.80
C ASP A 10 10.94 9.35 5.54
N ILE A 11 10.64 8.15 6.05
CA ILE A 11 11.64 7.31 6.73
C ILE A 11 12.71 6.81 5.73
N HIS A 12 12.32 6.41 4.52
CA HIS A 12 13.27 6.05 3.45
C HIS A 12 14.23 7.20 3.15
N ASP A 13 13.71 8.40 2.93
CA ASP A 13 14.52 9.58 2.64
C ASP A 13 15.42 9.96 3.83
N ALA A 14 14.93 9.82 5.07
CA ALA A 14 15.73 10.02 6.28
C ALA A 14 16.90 9.02 6.38
N ILE A 15 16.66 7.74 6.10
CA ILE A 15 17.72 6.72 6.09
C ILE A 15 18.74 6.99 4.97
N LEU A 16 18.27 7.39 3.78
CA LEU A 16 19.15 7.68 2.65
C LEU A 16 20.01 8.93 2.87
N LYS A 17 19.51 9.93 3.59
CA LYS A 17 20.26 11.15 3.96
C LYS A 17 21.18 10.95 5.17
N SER A 18 20.87 9.98 6.04
CA SER A 18 21.68 9.70 7.23
C SER A 18 23.10 9.28 6.84
N PRO A 19 24.16 9.89 7.42
CA PRO A 19 25.55 9.56 7.08
C PRO A 19 25.95 8.14 7.50
N SER A 20 25.26 7.57 8.49
CA SER A 20 25.44 6.21 8.98
C SER A 20 24.09 5.52 9.21
N VAL A 21 24.10 4.19 9.38
CA VAL A 21 22.89 3.41 9.63
C VAL A 21 22.36 3.74 11.03
N ASN A 22 21.12 4.22 11.10
CA ASN A 22 20.45 4.50 12.36
C ASN A 22 19.46 3.37 12.69
N PRO A 23 19.73 2.53 13.71
CA PRO A 23 18.88 1.39 14.05
C PRO A 23 17.45 1.78 14.45
N ASN A 24 17.26 2.98 15.01
CA ASN A 24 15.92 3.47 15.37
C ASN A 24 15.08 3.74 14.12
N LEU A 25 15.66 4.32 13.06
CA LEU A 25 14.95 4.54 11.79
C LEU A 25 14.64 3.21 11.08
N SER A 26 15.53 2.23 11.16
CA SER A 26 15.26 0.90 10.60
C SER A 26 14.13 0.17 11.34
N ASN A 27 14.07 0.29 12.67
CA ASN A 27 12.98 -0.28 13.46
C ASN A 27 11.64 0.41 13.17
N ASP A 28 11.63 1.73 13.09
CA ASP A 28 10.43 2.49 12.73
C ASP A 28 9.95 2.13 11.31
N LEU A 29 10.87 2.03 10.35
CA LEU A 29 10.55 1.57 9.00
C LEU A 29 9.87 0.20 9.03
N ASN A 30 10.45 -0.79 9.70
CA ASN A 30 9.87 -2.12 9.81
C ASN A 30 8.47 -2.09 10.44
N SER A 31 8.27 -1.30 11.50
CA SER A 31 6.95 -1.16 12.13
C SER A 31 5.92 -0.56 11.17
N LYS A 32 6.29 0.45 10.37
CA LYS A 32 5.40 1.04 9.38
C LYS A 32 5.08 0.07 8.24
N LEU A 33 6.05 -0.71 7.78
CA LEU A 33 5.86 -1.72 6.75
C LEU A 33 4.90 -2.83 7.21
N GLU A 34 5.04 -3.32 8.44
CA GLU A 34 4.12 -4.32 8.99
C GLU A 34 2.70 -3.76 9.17
N SER A 35 2.57 -2.51 9.65
CA SER A 35 1.27 -1.84 9.71
C SER A 35 0.64 -1.68 8.32
N PHE A 36 1.42 -1.27 7.32
CA PHE A 36 0.95 -1.14 5.94
C PHE A 36 0.45 -2.49 5.40
N LYS A 37 1.24 -3.54 5.57
CA LYS A 37 0.92 -4.90 5.16
C LYS A 37 -0.37 -5.40 5.82
N ALA A 38 -0.52 -5.22 7.13
CA ALA A 38 -1.72 -5.61 7.86
C ALA A 38 -2.98 -4.89 7.35
N GLN A 39 -2.89 -3.57 7.13
CA GLN A 39 -3.98 -2.79 6.54
C GLN A 39 -4.32 -3.27 5.12
N SER A 40 -3.32 -3.59 4.31
CA SER A 40 -3.53 -4.10 2.95
C SER A 40 -4.23 -5.46 2.93
N TYR A 41 -3.89 -6.36 3.84
CA TYR A 41 -4.63 -7.62 4.00
C TYR A 41 -6.07 -7.40 4.44
N ALA A 42 -6.31 -6.48 5.38
CA ALA A 42 -7.67 -6.15 5.82
C ALA A 42 -8.54 -5.61 4.68
N ILE A 43 -8.03 -4.66 3.89
CA ILE A 43 -8.76 -4.11 2.73
C ILE A 43 -9.01 -5.19 1.68
N ASN A 44 -8.02 -6.05 1.40
CA ASN A 44 -8.20 -7.15 0.45
C ASN A 44 -9.30 -8.13 0.88
N ASN A 45 -9.36 -8.46 2.18
CA ASN A 45 -10.41 -9.33 2.72
C ASN A 45 -11.79 -8.69 2.60
N VAL A 46 -11.92 -7.40 2.89
CA VAL A 46 -13.17 -6.64 2.71
C VAL A 46 -13.58 -6.62 1.24
N LEU A 47 -12.66 -6.36 0.31
CA LEU A 47 -12.94 -6.39 -1.13
C LEU A 47 -13.38 -7.77 -1.63
N LYS A 48 -12.78 -8.85 -1.13
CA LYS A 48 -13.21 -10.22 -1.43
C LYS A 48 -14.62 -10.48 -0.92
N ALA A 49 -14.90 -10.12 0.33
CA ALA A 49 -16.24 -10.27 0.91
C ALA A 49 -17.28 -9.46 0.12
N MET A 50 -16.97 -8.22 -0.27
CA MET A 50 -17.85 -7.40 -1.10
C MET A 50 -18.14 -8.07 -2.45
N ASN A 51 -17.12 -8.62 -3.13
CA ASN A 51 -17.32 -9.35 -4.38
C ASN A 51 -18.23 -10.56 -4.22
N SER A 52 -18.07 -11.33 -3.13
CA SER A 52 -18.88 -12.53 -2.88
C SER A 52 -20.34 -12.24 -2.55
N ASN A 53 -20.64 -11.06 -2.00
CA ASN A 53 -22.00 -10.67 -1.61
C ASN A 53 -22.79 -9.97 -2.73
N ILE A 54 -22.17 -9.68 -3.88
CA ILE A 54 -22.82 -9.06 -5.03
C ILE A 54 -23.41 -10.17 -5.90
N SER A 55 -24.60 -10.64 -5.54
CA SER A 55 -25.41 -11.51 -6.40
C SER A 55 -26.45 -10.68 -7.16
N PRO A 56 -26.71 -10.95 -8.45
CA PRO A 56 -27.80 -10.30 -9.18
C PRO A 56 -29.14 -10.78 -8.62
N ASP A 57 -29.77 -9.95 -7.78
CA ASP A 57 -31.18 -10.15 -7.43
C ASP A 57 -32.00 -9.75 -8.66
N PHE A 58 -32.53 -10.75 -9.37
CA PHE A 58 -33.01 -10.62 -10.75
C PHE A 58 -34.24 -9.70 -10.93
N GLU A 59 -34.99 -9.35 -9.87
CA GLU A 59 -36.32 -8.77 -10.07
C GLU A 59 -36.62 -7.43 -9.36
N ALA A 60 -35.82 -6.95 -8.39
CA ALA A 60 -36.25 -5.77 -7.60
C ALA A 60 -35.22 -4.63 -7.39
N ASN A 61 -33.93 -4.80 -7.68
CA ASN A 61 -32.92 -3.83 -7.23
C ASN A 61 -31.70 -3.61 -8.15
N GLN A 62 -31.91 -3.65 -9.47
CA GLN A 62 -30.84 -3.52 -10.47
C GLN A 62 -30.03 -2.22 -10.35
N THR A 63 -30.65 -1.10 -9.98
CA THR A 63 -29.94 0.18 -9.73
C THR A 63 -29.02 0.10 -8.53
N ASN A 64 -29.49 -0.45 -7.41
CA ASN A 64 -28.69 -0.63 -6.20
C ASN A 64 -27.52 -1.59 -6.41
N PHE A 65 -27.74 -2.65 -7.20
CA PHE A 65 -26.67 -3.56 -7.63
C PHE A 65 -25.58 -2.83 -8.42
N ARG A 66 -25.96 -2.03 -9.43
CA ARG A 66 -25.01 -1.24 -10.25
C ARG A 66 -24.23 -0.22 -9.41
N ILE A 67 -24.88 0.45 -8.45
CA ILE A 67 -24.22 1.39 -7.54
C ILE A 67 -23.16 0.67 -6.70
N LYS A 68 -23.52 -0.46 -6.06
CA LYS A 68 -22.57 -1.26 -5.26
C LYS A 68 -21.40 -1.78 -6.09
N GLN A 69 -21.68 -2.28 -7.29
CA GLN A 69 -20.65 -2.74 -8.23
C GLN A 69 -19.69 -1.61 -8.64
N SER A 70 -20.23 -0.44 -8.97
CA SER A 70 -19.42 0.73 -9.32
C SER A 70 -18.54 1.21 -8.16
N GLN A 71 -19.09 1.27 -6.95
CA GLN A 71 -18.32 1.61 -5.75
C GLN A 71 -17.18 0.62 -5.52
N MET A 72 -17.46 -0.68 -5.61
CA MET A 72 -16.45 -1.72 -5.46
C MET A 72 -15.33 -1.61 -6.50
N MET A 73 -15.67 -1.39 -7.78
CA MET A 73 -14.67 -1.17 -8.83
C MET A 73 -13.79 0.05 -8.54
N ASN A 74 -14.38 1.14 -8.06
CA ASN A 74 -13.63 2.35 -7.69
C ASN A 74 -12.70 2.11 -6.50
N ILE A 75 -13.17 1.44 -5.43
CA ILE A 75 -12.35 1.13 -4.26
C ILE A 75 -11.21 0.18 -4.65
N SER A 76 -11.51 -0.87 -5.41
CA SER A 76 -10.51 -1.83 -5.89
C SER A 76 -9.41 -1.16 -6.72
N ARG A 77 -9.80 -0.27 -7.66
CA ARG A 77 -8.85 0.51 -8.46
C ARG A 77 -7.97 1.40 -7.59
N LYS A 78 -8.57 2.14 -6.65
CA LYS A 78 -7.80 3.01 -5.72
C LYS A 78 -6.81 2.19 -4.89
N PHE A 79 -7.24 1.05 -4.36
CA PHE A 79 -6.38 0.16 -3.60
C PHE A 79 -5.22 -0.39 -4.45
N GLN A 80 -5.50 -0.85 -5.67
CA GLN A 80 -4.46 -1.32 -6.59
C GLN A 80 -3.44 -0.24 -6.93
N ASN A 81 -3.87 0.99 -7.23
CA ASN A 81 -2.97 2.11 -7.49
C ASN A 81 -2.04 2.37 -6.31
N LEU A 82 -2.58 2.37 -5.09
CA LEU A 82 -1.80 2.58 -3.87
C LEU A 82 -0.77 1.45 -3.67
N MET A 83 -1.14 0.20 -3.93
CA MET A 83 -0.21 -0.94 -3.88
C MET A 83 0.90 -0.84 -4.93
N ILE A 84 0.58 -0.35 -6.14
CA ILE A 84 1.57 -0.10 -7.18
C ILE A 84 2.55 1.01 -6.74
N GLU A 85 2.04 2.12 -6.21
CA GLU A 85 2.87 3.21 -5.69
C GLU A 85 3.79 2.75 -4.55
N PHE A 86 3.28 1.93 -3.64
CA PHE A 86 4.08 1.33 -2.58
C PHE A 86 5.21 0.47 -3.14
N ASN A 87 4.92 -0.39 -4.12
CA ASN A 87 5.94 -1.23 -4.75
C ASN A 87 7.01 -0.41 -5.47
N HIS A 88 6.62 0.66 -6.17
CA HIS A 88 7.56 1.58 -6.81
C HIS A 88 8.47 2.27 -5.78
N GLU A 89 7.92 2.71 -4.66
CA GLU A 89 8.71 3.35 -3.61
C GLU A 89 9.71 2.38 -2.96
N GLN A 90 9.28 1.14 -2.69
CA GLN A 90 10.16 0.10 -2.16
C GLN A 90 11.32 -0.23 -3.12
N LEU A 91 11.02 -0.32 -4.43
CA LEU A 91 12.04 -0.56 -5.45
C LEU A 91 13.04 0.61 -5.51
N ARG A 92 12.54 1.85 -5.57
CA ARG A 92 13.35 3.08 -5.57
C ARG A 92 14.28 3.13 -4.36
N TYR A 93 13.77 2.84 -3.16
CA TYR A 93 14.57 2.83 -1.94
C TYR A 93 15.68 1.76 -2.00
N ARG A 94 15.35 0.55 -2.45
CA ARG A 94 16.32 -0.54 -2.63
C ARG A 94 17.44 -0.14 -3.60
N GLU A 95 17.08 0.40 -4.77
CA GLU A 95 18.05 0.83 -5.79
C GLU A 95 19.00 1.89 -5.23
N LYS A 96 18.47 2.92 -4.58
CA LYS A 96 19.29 3.97 -3.95
C LYS A 96 20.17 3.43 -2.82
N SER A 97 19.65 2.52 -2.00
CA SER A 97 20.43 1.88 -0.95
C SER A 97 21.59 1.06 -1.53
N GLN A 98 21.35 0.33 -2.63
CA GLN A 98 22.40 -0.42 -3.31
C GLN A 98 23.45 0.49 -3.96
N GLN A 99 23.03 1.60 -4.58
CA GLN A 99 23.94 2.60 -5.13
C GLN A 99 24.86 3.17 -4.04
N ARG A 100 24.30 3.55 -2.87
CA ARG A 100 25.11 4.04 -1.74
C ARG A 100 26.17 3.02 -1.33
N ILE A 101 25.80 1.75 -1.16
CA ILE A 101 26.75 0.69 -0.79
C ILE A 101 27.88 0.57 -1.83
N ARG A 102 27.54 0.62 -3.12
CA ARG A 102 28.54 0.60 -4.21
C ARG A 102 29.42 1.85 -4.23
N SER A 103 28.92 3.02 -3.84
CA SER A 103 29.73 4.24 -3.74
C SER A 103 30.69 4.24 -2.55
N TYR A 104 30.48 3.37 -1.55
CA TYR A 104 31.38 3.20 -0.41
C TYR A 104 32.44 2.09 -0.60
N LEU A 105 32.28 1.24 -1.63
CA LEU A 105 33.19 0.16 -2.02
C LEU A 105 34.21 0.65 -3.05
#